data_AF-A0A2W6CLZ7-F1
#
_entry.id   AF-A0A2W6CLZ7-F1
#
_cell.length_a   1.000
_cell.length_b   1.000
_cell.length_c   1.000
_cell.angle_alpha   90.00
_cell.angle_beta   90.00
_cell.angle_gamma   90.00
#
_symmetry.space_group_name_H-M   'P 1'
#
loop_
_entity.id
_entity.type
_entity.pdbx_description
1 polymer ?
#
loop_
_entity_poly.entity_id
_entity_poly.type
_entity_poly.pdbx_seq_one_letter_code
_entity_poly.pdbx_strand_id
1 'polypeptide(L)'
;MLRVAIASIRPVIRLGLQARGVLFSFRAMIALLLATQIWSVPSEVRANPTARPATPVADLAACPATAFTSDSPPGASLASFTSTWYTNSDHSLWAGLPSPYDGKWYAGVGQKILWIRHGQLGIRIAPLGGAGLEVRGDVPPGYEGVNYQPSGIRIPTSGCWRIVGRAGGDMLDYAARAYPKSYRPSDVNLETLSALACGSSATVLVSVQNTRSLNGDFWIQVTKILRSWSARVHPGEAIDVLQDQLPPVFRGVTLEVPLDRGQHYVLFLQRRKGNLWRIIGHTGRVVDGRVVEAHFVQGARFWQWSGEGLPNVERSLTRITSHCRRRGANQ
;
A
#
# COMPACT_ATOMS: atom_id res chain seq x y z
N MET A 1 -24.77 39.04 -29.31
CA MET A 1 -23.49 39.78 -29.33
C MET A 1 -23.24 40.33 -27.94
N LEU A 2 -22.38 39.69 -27.14
CA LEU A 2 -22.05 40.15 -25.80
C LEU A 2 -20.53 40.00 -25.62
N ARG A 3 -19.80 41.12 -25.56
CA ARG A 3 -18.35 41.18 -25.33
C ARG A 3 -18.12 41.24 -23.82
N VAL A 4 -17.40 40.27 -23.27
CA VAL A 4 -16.91 40.30 -21.88
C VAL A 4 -15.44 40.75 -21.92
N ALA A 5 -15.14 41.86 -21.25
CA ALA A 5 -13.80 42.39 -21.07
C ALA A 5 -13.11 41.69 -19.89
N ILE A 6 -11.89 41.20 -20.10
CA ILE A 6 -11.03 40.62 -19.07
C ILE A 6 -10.07 41.71 -18.59
N ALA A 7 -10.22 42.13 -17.33
CA ALA A 7 -9.30 43.04 -16.67
C ALA A 7 -8.09 42.27 -16.11
N SER A 8 -6.89 42.76 -16.42
CA SER A 8 -5.59 42.23 -16.01
C SER A 8 -5.25 42.70 -14.59
N ILE A 9 -5.00 41.76 -13.67
CA ILE A 9 -4.52 42.02 -12.31
C ILE A 9 -3.06 41.57 -12.22
N ARG A 10 -2.14 42.52 -12.00
CA ARG A 10 -0.74 42.25 -11.63
C ARG A 10 -0.63 42.10 -10.10
N PRO A 11 0.15 41.15 -9.57
CA PRO A 11 0.59 41.21 -8.19
C PRO A 11 1.95 41.93 -8.07
N VAL A 12 1.98 42.98 -7.28
CA VAL A 12 3.20 43.55 -6.68
C VAL A 12 3.10 43.28 -5.19
N ILE A 13 3.88 42.31 -4.67
CA ILE A 13 4.12 42.22 -3.23
C ILE A 13 5.62 42.03 -3.00
N ARG A 14 6.14 42.94 -2.18
CA ARG A 14 7.53 43.19 -1.80
C ARG A 14 8.11 42.03 -0.97
N LEU A 15 9.33 41.63 -1.33
CA LEU A 15 10.26 40.92 -0.45
C LEU A 15 10.79 41.88 0.63
N GLY A 16 10.43 41.62 1.88
CA GLY A 16 11.04 42.23 3.06
C GLY A 16 11.97 41.24 3.74
N LEU A 17 13.27 41.32 3.43
CA LEU A 17 14.33 40.70 4.22
C LEU A 17 14.45 41.44 5.57
N GLN A 18 14.29 40.76 6.70
CA GLN A 18 14.89 41.19 7.96
C GLN A 18 15.78 40.07 8.52
N ALA A 19 17.08 40.30 8.39
CA ALA A 19 18.12 39.57 9.10
C ALA A 19 18.42 40.30 10.42
N ARG A 20 18.17 39.62 11.55
CA ARG A 20 18.74 39.89 12.87
C ARG A 20 19.00 38.49 13.45
N GLY A 21 20.23 38.04 13.68
CA GLY A 21 21.29 38.72 14.41
C GLY A 21 21.29 38.17 15.84
N VAL A 22 21.73 36.92 16.03
CA VAL A 22 21.95 36.35 17.37
C VAL A 22 23.27 35.57 17.34
N LEU A 23 24.35 36.26 17.70
CA LEU A 23 25.59 35.68 18.17
C LEU A 23 25.37 35.21 19.61
N PHE A 24 25.34 33.90 19.86
CA PHE A 24 25.50 33.34 21.20
C PHE A 24 26.90 32.74 21.35
N SER A 25 27.58 33.21 22.40
CA SER A 25 28.94 32.88 22.82
C SER A 25 29.23 31.39 22.88
N PHE A 26 30.14 30.95 22.03
CA PHE A 26 31.00 29.80 22.27
C PHE A 26 32.26 30.29 23.00
N ARG A 27 32.33 30.12 24.32
CA ARG A 27 33.58 30.07 25.11
C ARG A 27 33.28 29.79 26.57
N ALA A 28 33.98 28.79 27.13
CA ALA A 28 34.08 28.40 28.54
C ALA A 28 33.22 27.20 29.00
N MET A 29 33.64 25.97 28.64
CA MET A 29 33.61 24.81 29.56
C MET A 29 34.54 23.71 29.03
N ILE A 30 35.84 24.01 28.95
CA ILE A 30 36.91 23.02 28.92
C ILE A 30 37.72 23.29 30.17
N ALA A 31 37.56 22.44 31.19
CA ALA A 31 38.49 22.11 32.28
C ALA A 31 37.74 21.69 33.55
N LEU A 32 37.29 20.43 33.61
CA LEU A 32 37.45 19.66 34.85
C LEU A 32 37.60 18.19 34.50
N LEU A 33 38.85 17.76 34.62
CA LEU A 33 39.39 16.44 34.37
C LEU A 33 39.24 15.58 35.63
N LEU A 34 39.07 14.27 35.40
CA LEU A 34 39.62 13.15 36.18
C LEU A 34 39.02 12.86 37.57
N ALA A 35 38.12 11.86 37.61
CA ALA A 35 38.28 10.65 38.44
C ALA A 35 36.97 9.84 38.44
N THR A 36 36.72 9.04 37.39
CA THR A 36 35.75 7.95 37.48
C THR A 36 36.44 6.65 37.11
N GLN A 37 36.73 5.89 38.16
CA GLN A 37 37.25 4.53 38.14
C GLN A 37 36.39 3.66 37.23
N ILE A 38 37.03 3.09 36.21
CA ILE A 38 36.46 2.10 35.31
C ILE A 38 36.33 0.79 36.10
N TRP A 39 35.16 0.56 36.71
CA TRP A 39 34.80 -0.76 37.19
C TRP A 39 34.36 -1.59 35.98
N SER A 40 35.26 -2.45 35.53
CA SER A 40 35.00 -3.47 34.51
C SER A 40 33.96 -4.46 35.06
N VAL A 41 32.68 -4.22 34.77
CA VAL A 41 31.61 -5.18 35.05
C VAL A 41 31.81 -6.36 34.07
N PRO A 42 31.89 -7.61 34.54
CA PRO A 42 31.93 -8.76 33.64
C PRO A 42 30.65 -8.77 32.80
N SER A 43 30.82 -8.70 31.48
CA SER A 43 29.72 -8.84 30.52
C SER A 43 29.17 -10.26 30.63
N GLU A 44 28.14 -10.43 31.45
CA GLU A 44 27.28 -11.59 31.41
C GLU A 44 26.68 -11.65 30.00
N VAL A 45 27.13 -12.62 29.20
CA VAL A 45 26.56 -12.94 27.90
C VAL A 45 25.14 -13.46 28.17
N ARG A 46 24.20 -12.51 28.32
CA ARG A 46 22.79 -12.82 28.45
C ARG A 46 22.38 -13.44 27.14
N ALA A 47 22.17 -14.75 27.14
CA ALA A 47 21.66 -15.49 26.00
C ALA A 47 20.45 -14.72 25.46
N ASN A 48 20.60 -14.19 24.24
CA ASN A 48 19.56 -13.43 23.58
C ASN A 48 18.33 -14.34 23.55
N PRO A 49 17.18 -13.94 24.16
CA PRO A 49 16.02 -14.82 24.22
C PRO A 49 15.71 -15.27 22.80
N THR A 50 15.84 -16.57 22.56
CA THR A 50 15.63 -17.21 21.27
C THR A 50 14.31 -16.69 20.74
N ALA A 51 14.37 -15.83 19.72
CA ALA A 51 13.19 -15.18 19.17
C ALA A 51 12.23 -16.30 18.77
N ARG A 52 11.13 -16.41 19.51
CA ARG A 52 10.14 -17.46 19.29
C ARG A 52 9.71 -17.37 17.83
N PRO A 53 9.75 -18.46 17.05
CA PRO A 53 9.35 -18.43 15.66
C PRO A 53 7.98 -17.77 15.57
N ALA A 54 7.90 -16.67 14.81
CA ALA A 54 6.67 -15.92 14.65
C ALA A 54 5.60 -16.90 14.15
N THR A 55 4.52 -17.03 14.91
CA THR A 55 3.36 -17.83 14.54
C THR A 55 2.95 -17.43 13.12
N PRO A 56 2.66 -18.40 12.23
CA PRO A 56 2.25 -18.10 10.86
C PRO A 56 1.15 -17.04 10.86
N VAL A 57 1.36 -15.98 10.08
CA VAL A 57 0.42 -14.89 9.87
C VAL A 57 -0.93 -15.53 9.54
N ALA A 58 -1.94 -15.27 10.37
CA ALA A 58 -3.30 -15.74 10.14
C ALA A 58 -3.71 -15.42 8.70
N ASP A 59 -4.41 -16.37 8.05
CA ASP A 59 -4.85 -16.20 6.68
C ASP A 59 -5.62 -14.88 6.57
N LEU A 60 -5.08 -13.94 5.78
CA LEU A 60 -5.68 -12.62 5.60
C LEU A 60 -7.13 -12.75 5.15
N ALA A 61 -7.48 -13.79 4.37
CA ALA A 61 -8.85 -14.04 3.94
C ALA A 61 -9.84 -14.23 5.11
N ALA A 62 -9.36 -14.75 6.25
CA ALA A 62 -10.18 -15.07 7.41
C ALA A 62 -10.35 -13.92 8.41
N CYS A 63 -9.78 -12.72 8.17
CA CYS A 63 -9.96 -11.60 9.09
C CYS A 63 -11.42 -11.11 9.09
N PRO A 64 -12.13 -11.16 10.24
CA PRO A 64 -13.49 -10.65 10.37
C PRO A 64 -13.43 -9.12 10.51
N ALA A 65 -13.10 -8.42 9.42
CA ALA A 65 -13.08 -6.96 9.43
C ALA A 65 -14.50 -6.43 9.65
N THR A 66 -14.65 -5.46 10.57
CA THR A 66 -15.90 -4.75 10.78
C THR A 66 -16.24 -3.96 9.51
N ALA A 67 -17.49 -4.04 9.06
CA ALA A 67 -17.95 -3.23 7.94
C ALA A 67 -18.01 -1.74 8.33
N PHE A 68 -17.83 -0.84 7.36
CA PHE A 68 -18.14 0.57 7.56
C PHE A 68 -19.64 0.74 7.77
N THR A 69 -20.03 1.73 8.57
CA THR A 69 -21.44 2.12 8.67
C THR A 69 -21.88 2.87 7.42
N SER A 70 -23.15 2.74 7.05
CA SER A 70 -23.83 3.60 6.07
C SER A 70 -24.26 4.94 6.66
N ASP A 71 -24.23 5.08 7.98
CA ASP A 71 -24.57 6.31 8.67
C ASP A 71 -23.46 7.36 8.51
N SER A 72 -23.80 8.61 8.76
CA SER A 72 -22.85 9.73 8.69
C SER A 72 -22.70 10.37 10.07
N PRO A 73 -21.48 10.80 10.45
CA PRO A 73 -21.31 11.51 11.70
C PRO A 73 -22.00 12.88 11.68
N PRO A 74 -22.23 13.49 12.86
CA PRO A 74 -22.81 14.83 12.94
C PRO A 74 -21.90 15.89 12.28
N GLY A 75 -22.52 16.82 11.55
CA GLY A 75 -21.85 17.92 10.87
C GLY A 75 -21.40 17.57 9.45
N ALA A 76 -22.06 18.18 8.45
CA ALA A 76 -21.84 17.86 7.04
C ALA A 76 -20.39 18.05 6.56
N SER A 77 -19.67 19.03 7.11
CA SER A 77 -18.26 19.27 6.78
C SER A 77 -17.31 18.19 7.29
N LEU A 78 -17.63 17.57 8.44
CA LEU A 78 -16.85 16.46 8.97
C LEU A 78 -17.25 15.15 8.29
N ALA A 79 -18.54 14.96 8.03
CA ALA A 79 -19.05 13.78 7.33
C ALA A 79 -18.45 13.64 5.91
N SER A 80 -18.21 14.74 5.20
CA SER A 80 -17.60 14.72 3.86
C SER A 80 -16.10 14.42 3.84
N PHE A 81 -15.45 14.30 5.00
CA PHE A 81 -14.01 14.05 5.10
C PHE A 81 -13.62 12.65 4.59
N THR A 82 -14.50 11.67 4.72
CA THR A 82 -14.36 10.32 4.17
C THR A 82 -15.72 9.66 4.02
N SER A 83 -15.83 8.64 3.17
CA SER A 83 -16.99 7.74 3.10
C SER A 83 -16.83 6.49 3.95
N THR A 84 -15.69 6.32 4.64
CA THR A 84 -15.35 5.09 5.36
C THR A 84 -15.31 5.34 6.87
N TRP A 85 -16.51 5.26 7.47
CA TRP A 85 -16.72 5.51 8.89
C TRP A 85 -16.99 4.23 9.67
N TYR A 86 -16.41 4.15 10.86
CA TYR A 86 -16.83 3.26 11.94
C TYR A 86 -17.57 4.09 12.99
N THR A 87 -18.54 3.48 13.66
CA THR A 87 -19.28 4.11 14.76
C THR A 87 -19.70 3.06 15.79
N ASN A 88 -19.90 3.49 17.03
CA ASN A 88 -20.49 2.66 18.07
C ASN A 88 -22.03 2.66 17.97
N SER A 89 -22.69 1.79 18.74
CA SER A 89 -24.13 1.53 18.62
C SER A 89 -25.03 2.75 18.88
N ASP A 90 -24.57 3.70 19.67
CA ASP A 90 -25.28 4.93 20.05
C ASP A 90 -24.78 6.17 19.28
N HIS A 91 -23.88 6.00 18.31
CA HIS A 91 -23.37 7.06 17.45
C HIS A 91 -22.66 8.21 18.19
N SER A 92 -22.11 7.95 19.38
CA SER A 92 -21.39 8.94 20.19
C SER A 92 -19.90 9.03 19.86
N LEU A 93 -19.32 7.98 19.26
CA LEU A 93 -17.92 7.92 18.89
C LEU A 93 -17.74 7.38 17.47
N TRP A 94 -17.08 8.16 16.62
CA TRP A 94 -16.84 7.83 15.22
C TRP A 94 -15.34 7.78 14.92
N ALA A 95 -14.94 6.90 13.98
CA ALA A 95 -13.59 6.85 13.43
C ALA A 95 -13.65 6.78 11.90
N GLY A 96 -13.05 7.75 11.22
CA GLY A 96 -13.03 7.87 9.77
C GLY A 96 -11.63 7.67 9.21
N LEU A 97 -11.53 6.89 8.13
CA LEU A 97 -10.28 6.66 7.39
C LEU A 97 -10.24 7.55 6.14
N PRO A 98 -9.60 8.73 6.19
CA PRO A 98 -9.52 9.61 5.03
C PRO A 98 -8.56 9.11 3.94
N SER A 99 -8.64 9.78 2.80
CA SER A 99 -7.59 9.78 1.78
C SER A 99 -6.21 10.04 2.41
N PRO A 100 -5.14 9.37 1.93
CA PRO A 100 -5.07 8.48 0.77
C PRO A 100 -5.45 7.02 1.06
N TYR A 101 -5.95 6.71 2.25
CA TYR A 101 -6.15 5.33 2.67
C TYR A 101 -7.53 4.78 2.31
N ASP A 102 -8.54 5.65 2.21
CA ASP A 102 -9.89 5.34 1.71
C ASP A 102 -10.45 4.02 2.30
N GLY A 103 -10.41 3.89 3.63
CA GLY A 103 -10.87 2.71 4.37
C GLY A 103 -9.86 1.56 4.54
N LYS A 104 -8.67 1.64 3.93
CA LYS A 104 -7.69 0.55 4.00
C LYS A 104 -6.68 0.77 5.12
N TRP A 105 -6.31 -0.30 5.83
CA TRP A 105 -5.26 -0.27 6.83
C TRP A 105 -3.95 -0.87 6.31
N TYR A 106 -2.80 -0.28 6.62
CA TYR A 106 -1.49 -0.74 6.19
C TYR A 106 -0.53 -0.89 7.36
N ALA A 107 0.12 -2.04 7.43
CA ALA A 107 1.15 -2.34 8.40
C ALA A 107 2.41 -1.48 8.22
N GLY A 108 3.03 -1.07 9.32
CA GLY A 108 4.26 -0.28 9.35
C GLY A 108 4.09 1.20 9.04
N VAL A 109 2.88 1.67 8.71
CA VAL A 109 2.58 3.08 8.41
C VAL A 109 1.78 3.70 9.55
N GLY A 110 2.11 4.93 9.92
CA GLY A 110 1.26 5.74 10.80
C GLY A 110 0.13 6.35 9.97
N GLN A 111 -1.06 5.76 10.01
CA GLN A 111 -2.22 6.23 9.29
C GLN A 111 -2.95 7.30 10.08
N LYS A 112 -3.37 8.35 9.37
CA LYS A 112 -4.16 9.43 9.97
C LYS A 112 -5.61 8.98 10.04
N ILE A 113 -6.18 9.06 11.23
CA ILE A 113 -7.57 8.68 11.49
C ILE A 113 -8.25 9.89 12.13
N LEU A 114 -9.42 10.27 11.59
CA LEU A 114 -10.24 11.34 12.16
C LEU A 114 -11.25 10.73 13.11
N TRP A 115 -11.31 11.24 14.34
CA TRP A 115 -12.30 10.83 15.32
C TRP A 115 -13.30 11.95 15.57
N ILE A 116 -14.55 11.59 15.83
CA ILE A 116 -15.56 12.52 16.36
C ILE A 116 -15.99 11.97 17.70
N ARG A 117 -15.81 12.77 18.75
CA ARG A 117 -15.72 12.26 20.14
C ARG A 117 -16.07 13.33 21.18
N HIS A 118 -16.49 12.88 22.36
CA HIS A 118 -16.63 13.70 23.57
C HIS A 118 -15.59 13.33 24.63
N GLY A 119 -14.89 14.31 25.20
CA GLY A 119 -13.85 14.06 26.22
C GLY A 119 -12.59 13.39 25.66
N GLN A 120 -11.52 13.27 26.44
CA GLN A 120 -10.19 12.89 25.93
C GLN A 120 -10.16 11.51 25.24
N LEU A 121 -9.57 11.44 24.04
CA LEU A 121 -9.48 10.20 23.25
C LEU A 121 -8.26 9.36 23.67
N GLY A 122 -8.49 8.07 23.93
CA GLY A 122 -7.47 7.03 24.07
C GLY A 122 -7.68 5.92 23.03
N ILE A 123 -6.58 5.37 22.51
CA ILE A 123 -6.61 4.36 21.45
C ILE A 123 -5.71 3.17 21.83
N ARG A 124 -6.25 1.96 21.71
CA ARG A 124 -5.52 0.69 21.85
C ARG A 124 -5.68 -0.18 20.62
N ILE A 125 -4.61 -0.84 20.23
CA ILE A 125 -4.52 -1.67 19.02
C ILE A 125 -3.90 -3.00 19.43
N ALA A 126 -4.56 -4.12 19.12
CA ALA A 126 -4.09 -5.46 19.48
C ALA A 126 -4.36 -6.46 18.34
N PRO A 127 -3.54 -7.49 18.13
CA PRO A 127 -3.82 -8.50 17.13
C PRO A 127 -5.08 -9.29 17.50
N LEU A 128 -5.91 -9.59 16.50
CA LEU A 128 -7.12 -10.37 16.71
C LEU A 128 -6.76 -11.86 16.78
N GLY A 129 -7.11 -12.53 17.88
CA GLY A 129 -6.96 -13.98 18.01
C GLY A 129 -5.62 -14.51 18.54
N GLY A 130 -4.77 -13.67 19.17
CA GLY A 130 -3.53 -14.18 19.74
C GLY A 130 -2.82 -13.24 20.71
N ALA A 131 -1.80 -13.78 21.37
CA ALA A 131 -0.85 -13.00 22.14
C ALA A 131 0.04 -12.19 21.19
N GLY A 132 0.05 -10.87 21.36
CA GLY A 132 0.97 -9.98 20.67
C GLY A 132 1.01 -8.62 21.34
N LEU A 133 1.93 -7.77 20.89
CA LEU A 133 2.15 -6.47 21.50
C LEU A 133 0.94 -5.56 21.29
N GLU A 134 0.29 -5.16 22.39
CA GLU A 134 -0.68 -4.07 22.36
C GLU A 134 0.07 -2.76 22.10
N VAL A 135 -0.40 -2.00 21.12
CA VAL A 135 0.18 -0.72 20.73
C VAL A 135 -0.82 0.39 21.00
N ARG A 136 -0.34 1.54 21.45
CA ARG A 136 -1.16 2.74 21.62
C ARG A 136 -1.15 3.58 20.34
N GLY A 137 -2.31 4.15 20.02
CA GLY A 137 -2.39 5.21 19.01
C GLY A 137 -1.76 6.51 19.50
N ASP A 138 -1.25 7.31 18.58
CA ASP A 138 -0.75 8.65 18.83
C ASP A 138 -1.90 9.66 18.71
N VAL A 139 -2.20 10.38 19.80
CA VAL A 139 -3.28 11.37 19.85
C VAL A 139 -2.65 12.73 20.17
N PRO A 140 -2.49 13.63 19.19
CA PRO A 140 -1.90 14.94 19.41
C PRO A 140 -2.78 15.81 20.32
N PRO A 141 -2.19 16.65 21.18
CA PRO A 141 -2.92 17.63 21.99
C PRO A 141 -3.45 18.79 21.12
N GLY A 142 -4.25 19.67 21.72
CA GLY A 142 -4.71 20.93 21.09
C GLY A 142 -6.06 20.85 20.38
N TYR A 143 -6.78 19.74 20.58
CA TYR A 143 -8.11 19.49 20.02
C TYR A 143 -9.18 19.30 21.12
N GLU A 144 -8.91 19.74 22.35
CA GLU A 144 -9.78 19.53 23.51
C GLU A 144 -11.08 20.36 23.45
N GLY A 145 -11.06 21.50 22.76
CA GLY A 145 -12.20 22.41 22.61
C GLY A 145 -13.07 22.17 21.37
N VAL A 146 -12.77 21.14 20.57
CA VAL A 146 -13.55 20.77 19.38
C VAL A 146 -14.03 19.33 19.49
N ASN A 147 -15.08 18.99 18.76
CA ASN A 147 -15.68 17.65 18.78
C ASN A 147 -14.97 16.63 17.87
N TYR A 148 -13.86 17.01 17.23
CA TYR A 148 -13.08 16.13 16.37
C TYR A 148 -11.63 16.04 16.83
N GLN A 149 -10.98 14.91 16.57
CA GLN A 149 -9.61 14.63 17.00
C GLN A 149 -8.89 13.82 15.92
N PRO A 150 -7.87 14.37 15.24
CA PRO A 150 -6.98 13.54 14.43
C PRO A 150 -6.11 12.66 15.33
N SER A 151 -5.68 11.52 14.81
CA SER A 151 -4.73 10.61 15.45
C SER A 151 -3.82 9.93 14.42
N GLY A 152 -2.69 9.40 14.88
CA GLY A 152 -1.81 8.51 14.13
C GLY A 152 -1.89 7.09 14.67
N ILE A 153 -2.43 6.16 13.90
CA ILE A 153 -2.44 4.73 14.26
C ILE A 153 -1.40 3.99 13.41
N ARG A 154 -0.44 3.32 14.05
CA ARG A 154 0.53 2.45 13.38
C ARG A 154 0.30 1.00 13.76
N ILE A 155 -0.18 0.21 12.80
CA ILE A 155 -0.30 -1.24 12.95
C ILE A 155 1.07 -1.87 12.65
N PRO A 156 1.71 -2.63 13.56
CA PRO A 156 3.07 -3.13 13.36
C PRO A 156 3.23 -4.11 12.19
N THR A 157 2.31 -5.07 12.04
CA THR A 157 2.41 -6.15 11.05
C THR A 157 1.10 -6.35 10.32
N SER A 158 1.16 -6.89 9.11
CA SER A 158 -0.06 -7.25 8.36
C SER A 158 -0.83 -8.35 9.10
N GLY A 159 -2.15 -8.34 8.99
CA GLY A 159 -3.01 -9.32 9.66
C GLY A 159 -4.32 -8.71 10.16
N CYS A 160 -4.97 -9.44 11.06
CA CYS A 160 -6.22 -9.01 11.69
C CYS A 160 -5.92 -8.29 13.01
N TRP A 161 -6.51 -7.12 13.22
CA TRP A 161 -6.28 -6.28 14.39
C TRP A 161 -7.60 -5.81 14.97
N ARG A 162 -7.70 -5.77 16.30
CA ARG A 162 -8.74 -5.08 17.05
C ARG A 162 -8.27 -3.68 17.36
N ILE A 163 -9.12 -2.69 17.10
CA ILE A 163 -8.85 -1.28 17.39
C ILE A 163 -9.96 -0.80 18.31
N VAL A 164 -9.56 -0.26 19.46
CA VAL A 164 -10.47 0.24 20.49
C VAL A 164 -10.18 1.71 20.74
N GLY A 165 -11.14 2.58 20.41
CA GLY A 165 -11.16 3.98 20.81
C GLY A 165 -12.05 4.17 22.03
N ARG A 166 -11.60 5.00 22.98
CA ARG A 166 -12.39 5.42 24.16
C ARG A 166 -12.31 6.91 24.33
N ALA A 167 -13.43 7.56 24.60
CA ALA A 167 -13.48 8.99 24.88
C ALA A 167 -14.61 9.29 25.87
N GLY A 168 -14.28 9.93 27.00
CA GLY A 168 -15.24 10.09 28.09
C GLY A 168 -15.72 8.74 28.64
N GLY A 169 -17.00 8.42 28.42
CA GLY A 169 -17.60 7.11 28.73
C GLY A 169 -17.82 6.21 27.50
N ASP A 170 -17.59 6.72 26.30
CA ASP A 170 -17.95 6.07 25.04
C ASP A 170 -16.83 5.11 24.59
N MET A 171 -17.22 4.05 23.87
CA MET A 171 -16.29 3.05 23.34
C MET A 171 -16.68 2.66 21.92
N LEU A 172 -15.70 2.69 21.02
CA LEU A 172 -15.77 2.15 19.67
C LEU A 172 -14.76 1.02 19.56
N ASP A 173 -15.25 -0.18 19.26
CA ASP A 173 -14.46 -1.40 19.13
C ASP A 173 -14.74 -2.04 17.77
N TYR A 174 -13.71 -2.14 16.94
CA TYR A 174 -13.84 -2.71 15.61
C TYR A 174 -12.61 -3.52 15.23
N ALA A 175 -12.82 -4.48 14.33
CA ALA A 175 -11.78 -5.28 13.73
C ALA A 175 -11.38 -4.67 12.38
N ALA A 176 -10.07 -4.56 12.15
CA ALA A 176 -9.45 -4.05 10.95
C ALA A 176 -8.53 -5.10 10.34
N ARG A 177 -8.48 -5.15 9.01
CA ARG A 177 -7.50 -5.92 8.25
C ARG A 177 -6.37 -5.00 7.81
N ALA A 178 -5.17 -5.23 8.31
CA ALA A 178 -3.98 -4.50 7.92
C ALA A 178 -3.22 -5.22 6.79
N TYR A 179 -3.08 -4.57 5.64
CA TYR A 179 -2.31 -5.05 4.51
C TYR A 179 -0.82 -4.78 4.71
N PRO A 180 0.07 -5.58 4.11
CA PRO A 180 1.48 -5.20 4.05
C PRO A 180 1.61 -3.89 3.26
N LYS A 181 2.36 -2.91 3.80
CA LYS A 181 2.67 -1.66 3.07
C LYS A 181 3.36 -1.90 1.73
N SER A 182 4.23 -2.90 1.72
CA SER A 182 4.93 -3.35 0.52
C SER A 182 4.85 -4.86 0.49
N TYR A 183 4.33 -5.41 -0.60
CA TYR A 183 4.51 -6.83 -0.85
C TYR A 183 5.98 -7.10 -1.12
N ARG A 184 6.47 -8.27 -0.70
CA ARG A 184 7.81 -8.71 -1.10
C ARG A 184 7.88 -8.61 -2.63
N PRO A 185 8.86 -7.87 -3.19
CA PRO A 185 9.06 -7.82 -4.62
C PRO A 185 9.18 -9.24 -5.16
N SER A 186 8.87 -9.44 -6.43
CA SER A 186 9.27 -10.69 -7.07
C SER A 186 10.78 -10.84 -6.90
N ASP A 187 11.28 -12.02 -6.50
CA ASP A 187 12.72 -12.29 -6.48
C ASP A 187 13.30 -12.39 -7.92
N VAL A 188 12.45 -12.25 -8.94
CA VAL A 188 12.83 -12.19 -10.35
C VAL A 188 13.56 -10.88 -10.63
N ASN A 189 14.68 -10.93 -11.35
CA ASN A 189 15.31 -9.72 -11.89
C ASN A 189 14.38 -9.11 -12.96
N LEU A 190 13.95 -7.86 -12.72
CA LEU A 190 13.01 -7.12 -13.57
C LEU A 190 13.68 -6.07 -14.46
N GLU A 191 15.01 -6.11 -14.59
CA GLU A 191 15.80 -5.13 -15.34
C GLU A 191 15.64 -5.26 -16.86
N THR A 192 15.28 -6.45 -17.37
CA THR A 192 15.07 -6.67 -18.81
C THR A 192 13.83 -7.52 -19.08
N LEU A 193 13.21 -7.32 -20.26
CA LEU A 193 12.11 -8.17 -20.72
C LEU A 193 12.50 -9.66 -20.73
N SER A 194 13.76 -9.97 -21.06
CA SER A 194 14.30 -11.33 -21.01
C SER A 194 14.36 -11.88 -19.59
N ALA A 195 14.88 -11.11 -18.64
CA ALA A 195 14.96 -11.53 -17.24
C ALA A 195 13.56 -11.72 -16.64
N LEU A 196 12.62 -10.81 -16.93
CA LEU A 196 11.24 -10.93 -16.51
C LEU A 196 10.58 -12.18 -17.11
N ALA A 197 10.68 -12.39 -18.44
CA ALA A 197 10.10 -13.54 -19.11
C ALA A 197 10.71 -14.87 -18.62
N CYS A 198 12.03 -14.92 -18.38
CA CYS A 198 12.70 -16.12 -17.88
C CYS A 198 12.40 -16.40 -16.40
N GLY A 199 12.21 -15.38 -15.56
CA GLY A 199 11.88 -15.55 -14.15
C GLY A 199 10.39 -15.73 -13.87
N SER A 200 9.53 -15.46 -14.86
CA SER A 200 8.08 -15.68 -14.75
C SER A 200 7.75 -17.17 -14.69
N SER A 201 6.79 -17.53 -13.84
CA SER A 201 6.20 -18.88 -13.85
C SER A 201 5.34 -19.12 -15.08
N ALA A 202 4.75 -18.05 -15.62
CA ALA A 202 4.06 -18.06 -16.89
C ALA A 202 4.15 -16.71 -17.62
N THR A 203 4.19 -16.78 -18.95
CA THR A 203 4.08 -15.60 -19.83
C THR A 203 2.95 -15.86 -20.80
N VAL A 204 1.90 -15.05 -20.73
CA VAL A 204 0.63 -15.32 -21.41
C VAL A 204 0.07 -14.07 -22.07
N LEU A 205 -0.60 -14.23 -23.21
CA LEU A 205 -1.49 -13.23 -23.77
C LEU A 205 -2.89 -13.60 -23.31
N VAL A 206 -3.58 -12.65 -22.68
CA VAL A 206 -4.90 -12.90 -22.14
C VAL A 206 -5.91 -11.89 -22.64
N SER A 207 -7.19 -12.29 -22.62
CA SER A 207 -8.34 -11.40 -22.74
C SER A 207 -9.05 -11.31 -21.40
N VAL A 208 -9.21 -10.11 -20.86
CA VAL A 208 -9.85 -9.88 -19.56
C VAL A 208 -11.36 -10.05 -19.71
N GLN A 209 -11.92 -11.11 -19.15
CA GLN A 209 -13.34 -11.44 -19.26
C GLN A 209 -14.17 -10.68 -18.24
N ASN A 210 -13.66 -10.60 -17.01
CA ASN A 210 -14.32 -9.94 -15.90
C ASN A 210 -13.29 -9.42 -14.91
N THR A 211 -13.64 -8.33 -14.24
CA THR A 211 -12.86 -7.76 -13.14
C THR A 211 -13.78 -7.55 -11.96
N ARG A 212 -13.45 -8.15 -10.82
CA ARG A 212 -14.19 -7.96 -9.56
C ARG A 212 -13.24 -7.52 -8.47
N SER A 213 -13.75 -6.66 -7.59
CA SER A 213 -13.05 -6.33 -6.36
C SER A 213 -13.15 -7.51 -5.39
N LEU A 214 -12.02 -8.01 -4.90
CA LEU A 214 -11.96 -8.96 -3.80
C LEU A 214 -11.79 -8.15 -2.51
N ASN A 215 -12.88 -8.01 -1.77
CA ASN A 215 -12.94 -7.31 -0.48
C ASN A 215 -12.47 -5.84 -0.50
N GLY A 216 -12.44 -5.18 -1.67
CA GLY A 216 -11.87 -3.84 -1.78
C GLY A 216 -10.35 -3.79 -1.84
N ASP A 217 -9.66 -4.94 -1.81
CA ASP A 217 -8.22 -5.02 -1.55
C ASP A 217 -7.42 -5.36 -2.80
N PHE A 218 -8.00 -6.22 -3.62
CA PHE A 218 -7.40 -6.71 -4.85
C PHE A 218 -8.44 -6.66 -5.95
N TRP A 219 -7.98 -6.52 -7.18
CA TRP A 219 -8.77 -6.94 -8.33
C TRP A 219 -8.51 -8.41 -8.58
N ILE A 220 -9.56 -9.24 -8.55
CA ILE A 220 -9.52 -10.52 -9.23
C ILE A 220 -9.97 -10.27 -10.65
N GLN A 221 -9.11 -10.66 -11.59
CA GLN A 221 -9.40 -10.57 -13.01
C GLN A 221 -9.49 -11.98 -13.56
N VAL A 222 -10.69 -12.32 -14.03
CA VAL A 222 -10.93 -13.56 -14.74
C VAL A 222 -10.45 -13.34 -16.17
N THR A 223 -9.39 -14.04 -16.55
CA THR A 223 -8.75 -13.85 -17.85
C THR A 223 -8.80 -15.14 -18.65
N LYS A 224 -9.10 -15.03 -19.95
CA LYS A 224 -9.01 -16.16 -20.89
C LYS A 224 -7.64 -16.12 -21.55
N ILE A 225 -6.89 -17.22 -21.46
CA ILE A 225 -5.58 -17.33 -22.09
C ILE A 225 -5.78 -17.49 -23.60
N LEU A 226 -5.32 -16.50 -24.37
CA LEU A 226 -5.33 -16.56 -25.83
C LEU A 226 -4.09 -17.27 -26.35
N ARG A 227 -2.95 -17.03 -25.68
CA ARG A 227 -1.66 -17.65 -26.02
C ARG A 227 -0.81 -17.80 -24.77
N SER A 228 0.00 -18.85 -24.77
CA SER A 228 0.97 -19.11 -23.71
C SER A 228 2.35 -19.37 -24.31
N TRP A 229 3.37 -18.73 -23.76
CA TRP A 229 4.78 -18.98 -24.09
C TRP A 229 5.48 -19.88 -23.08
N SER A 230 4.75 -20.28 -22.03
CA SER A 230 5.18 -21.14 -20.93
C SER A 230 4.35 -22.43 -20.89
N ALA A 231 4.96 -23.58 -20.63
CA ALA A 231 4.27 -24.88 -20.70
C ALA A 231 3.19 -25.11 -19.61
N ARG A 232 3.06 -24.22 -18.63
CA ARG A 232 2.27 -24.44 -17.39
C ARG A 232 0.82 -23.96 -17.45
N VAL A 233 0.44 -23.31 -18.53
CA VAL A 233 -0.91 -22.75 -18.74
C VAL A 233 -1.27 -22.90 -20.21
N HIS A 234 -2.52 -23.24 -20.50
CA HIS A 234 -2.93 -23.62 -21.84
C HIS A 234 -3.84 -22.58 -22.49
N PRO A 235 -3.71 -22.31 -23.80
CA PRO A 235 -4.69 -21.51 -24.53
C PRO A 235 -6.11 -22.06 -24.35
N GLY A 236 -7.07 -21.15 -24.16
CA GLY A 236 -8.47 -21.47 -23.87
C GLY A 236 -8.81 -21.55 -22.39
N GLU A 237 -7.83 -21.79 -21.52
CA GLU A 237 -8.01 -21.84 -20.07
C GLU A 237 -8.39 -20.47 -19.50
N ALA A 238 -9.21 -20.46 -18.46
CA ALA A 238 -9.50 -19.28 -17.66
C ALA A 238 -8.69 -19.32 -16.36
N ILE A 239 -8.01 -18.22 -16.04
CA ILE A 239 -7.26 -18.08 -14.79
C ILE A 239 -7.69 -16.81 -14.05
N ASP A 240 -7.72 -16.93 -12.72
CA ASP A 240 -7.88 -15.81 -11.81
C ASP A 240 -6.52 -15.17 -11.56
N VAL A 241 -6.41 -13.91 -11.97
CA VAL A 241 -5.22 -13.09 -11.76
C VAL A 241 -5.50 -12.09 -10.65
N LEU A 242 -4.64 -12.08 -9.63
CA LEU A 242 -4.72 -11.11 -8.54
C LEU A 242 -3.84 -9.90 -8.87
N GLN A 243 -4.47 -8.73 -8.93
CA GLN A 243 -3.81 -7.43 -9.02
C GLN A 243 -4.08 -6.64 -7.75
N ASP A 244 -3.05 -5.99 -7.21
CA ASP A 244 -3.15 -5.20 -5.99
C ASP A 244 -3.91 -3.90 -6.22
N GLN A 245 -4.72 -3.48 -5.25
CA GLN A 245 -5.26 -2.14 -5.22
C GLN A 245 -4.41 -1.29 -4.29
N LEU A 246 -3.17 -0.98 -4.74
CA LEU A 246 -2.32 -0.05 -4.01
C LEU A 246 -3.10 1.25 -3.75
N PRO A 247 -2.93 1.86 -2.57
CA PRO A 247 -3.69 3.06 -2.24
C PRO A 247 -3.35 4.19 -3.23
N PRO A 248 -4.34 5.04 -3.55
CA PRO A 248 -4.11 6.24 -4.35
C PRO A 248 -3.02 7.10 -3.70
N VAL A 249 -1.85 7.14 -4.33
CA VAL A 249 -0.87 8.21 -4.19
C VAL A 249 -0.25 8.35 -2.79
N PHE A 250 0.87 7.66 -2.57
CA PHE A 250 1.96 8.22 -1.76
C PHE A 250 3.06 8.69 -2.72
N ARG A 251 3.16 10.02 -2.92
CA ARG A 251 4.23 10.70 -3.68
C ARG A 251 4.24 10.49 -5.22
N GLY A 252 3.15 10.84 -5.90
CA GLY A 252 3.17 10.97 -7.38
C GLY A 252 3.24 9.65 -8.15
N VAL A 253 2.86 8.55 -7.50
CA VAL A 253 2.77 7.23 -8.14
C VAL A 253 1.36 7.06 -8.70
N THR A 254 1.28 6.69 -9.98
CA THR A 254 0.05 6.38 -10.70
C THR A 254 -0.70 5.24 -10.02
N LEU A 255 -2.02 5.39 -9.85
CA LEU A 255 -2.92 4.33 -9.44
C LEU A 255 -2.78 3.12 -10.38
N GLU A 256 -2.64 1.92 -9.81
CA GLU A 256 -2.79 0.70 -10.60
C GLU A 256 -4.28 0.51 -10.91
N VAL A 257 -4.69 0.96 -12.10
CA VAL A 257 -6.04 0.74 -12.63
C VAL A 257 -6.19 -0.75 -12.91
N PRO A 258 -7.35 -1.38 -12.61
CA PRO A 258 -7.61 -2.74 -13.04
C PRO A 258 -7.42 -2.88 -14.56
N LEU A 259 -7.10 -4.07 -15.05
CA LEU A 259 -7.10 -4.28 -16.50
C LEU A 259 -8.52 -4.14 -17.03
N ASP A 260 -8.64 -3.51 -18.19
CA ASP A 260 -9.91 -3.20 -18.81
C ASP A 260 -10.58 -4.47 -19.34
N ARG A 261 -11.87 -4.63 -19.03
CA ARG A 261 -12.67 -5.73 -19.57
C ARG A 261 -12.69 -5.69 -21.10
N GLY A 262 -12.57 -6.86 -21.71
CA GLY A 262 -12.54 -7.05 -23.16
C GLY A 262 -11.21 -6.70 -23.82
N GLN A 263 -10.24 -6.16 -23.08
CA GLN A 263 -8.93 -5.80 -23.61
C GLN A 263 -7.93 -6.94 -23.48
N HIS A 264 -6.89 -6.87 -24.31
CA HIS A 264 -5.83 -7.87 -24.38
C HIS A 264 -4.54 -7.35 -23.74
N TYR A 265 -3.90 -8.22 -22.96
CA TYR A 265 -2.67 -7.91 -22.24
C TYR A 265 -1.70 -9.07 -22.31
N VAL A 266 -0.40 -8.78 -22.41
CA VAL A 266 0.63 -9.76 -22.11
C VAL A 266 0.93 -9.66 -20.61
N LEU A 267 0.71 -10.76 -19.89
CA LEU A 267 0.98 -10.86 -18.47
C LEU A 267 2.19 -11.75 -18.20
N PHE A 268 3.02 -11.28 -17.28
CA PHE A 268 4.12 -12.03 -16.68
C PHE A 268 3.69 -12.42 -15.27
N LEU A 269 3.49 -13.71 -15.06
CA LEU A 269 2.81 -14.24 -13.90
C LEU A 269 3.76 -15.06 -13.03
N GLN A 270 3.66 -14.88 -11.72
CA GLN A 270 4.30 -15.74 -10.72
C GLN A 270 3.23 -16.59 -10.03
N ARG A 271 3.46 -17.90 -9.94
CA ARG A 271 2.55 -18.81 -9.24
C ARG A 271 2.70 -18.59 -7.73
N ARG A 272 1.58 -18.45 -7.03
CA ARG A 272 1.51 -18.44 -5.56
C ARG A 272 0.93 -19.77 -5.07
N LYS A 273 0.65 -19.88 -3.78
CA LYS A 273 0.09 -21.10 -3.18
C LYS A 273 -1.21 -21.49 -3.92
N GLY A 274 -1.31 -22.74 -4.37
CA GLY A 274 -2.46 -23.25 -5.13
C GLY A 274 -2.48 -22.82 -6.61
N ASN A 275 -3.64 -22.34 -7.08
CA ASN A 275 -3.87 -21.90 -8.47
C ASN A 275 -3.91 -20.37 -8.62
N LEU A 276 -3.48 -19.64 -7.59
CA LEU A 276 -3.46 -18.19 -7.61
C LEU A 276 -2.23 -17.66 -8.36
N TRP A 277 -2.47 -16.75 -9.30
CA TRP A 277 -1.41 -16.08 -10.06
C TRP A 277 -1.31 -14.61 -9.67
N ARG A 278 -0.07 -14.14 -9.51
CA ARG A 278 0.25 -12.72 -9.27
C ARG A 278 0.88 -12.13 -10.52
N ILE A 279 0.44 -10.95 -10.93
CA ILE A 279 1.12 -10.14 -11.96
C ILE A 279 2.46 -9.65 -11.37
N ILE A 280 3.57 -10.01 -12.01
CA ILE A 280 4.91 -9.47 -11.71
C ILE A 280 5.41 -8.51 -12.79
N GLY A 281 4.67 -8.41 -13.89
CA GLY A 281 4.80 -7.41 -14.92
C GLY A 281 3.68 -7.58 -15.93
N HIS A 282 3.32 -6.51 -16.64
CA HIS A 282 2.40 -6.62 -17.75
C HIS A 282 2.77 -5.63 -18.85
N THR A 283 2.30 -5.91 -20.06
CA THR A 283 2.20 -4.85 -21.05
C THR A 283 0.93 -4.06 -20.78
N GLY A 284 0.85 -2.85 -21.31
CA GLY A 284 -0.42 -2.19 -21.58
C GLY A 284 -1.18 -2.91 -22.69
N ARG A 285 -2.21 -2.23 -23.19
CA ARG A 285 -3.15 -2.80 -24.16
C ARG A 285 -2.44 -3.27 -25.42
N VAL A 286 -2.85 -4.43 -25.93
CA VAL A 286 -2.43 -4.95 -27.24
C VAL A 286 -3.50 -4.58 -28.27
N VAL A 287 -3.14 -3.80 -29.29
CA VAL A 287 -4.01 -3.40 -30.41
C VAL A 287 -3.36 -3.90 -31.69
N ASP A 288 -4.09 -4.67 -32.50
CA ASP A 288 -3.61 -5.26 -33.76
C ASP A 288 -2.28 -6.03 -33.63
N GLY A 289 -2.13 -6.78 -32.53
CA GLY A 289 -0.92 -7.56 -32.24
C GLY A 289 0.30 -6.73 -31.82
N ARG A 290 0.14 -5.42 -31.64
CA ARG A 290 1.17 -4.50 -31.14
C ARG A 290 0.87 -4.06 -29.72
N VAL A 291 1.90 -4.01 -28.88
CA VAL A 291 1.79 -3.44 -27.53
C VAL A 291 1.86 -1.93 -27.64
N VAL A 292 0.81 -1.26 -27.18
CA VAL A 292 0.64 0.20 -27.30
C VAL A 292 1.30 0.93 -26.12
N GLU A 293 1.45 0.26 -24.98
CA GLU A 293 2.07 0.78 -23.77
C GLU A 293 2.59 -0.40 -22.93
N ALA A 294 3.52 -0.23 -21.99
CA ALA A 294 3.92 -1.28 -21.04
C ALA A 294 4.08 -0.71 -19.64
N HIS A 295 3.46 -1.36 -18.66
CA HIS A 295 3.41 -0.90 -17.28
C HIS A 295 3.92 -2.00 -16.35
N PHE A 296 4.85 -1.66 -15.48
CA PHE A 296 5.41 -2.60 -14.52
C PHE A 296 4.97 -2.21 -13.11
N VAL A 297 4.40 -3.17 -12.40
CA VAL A 297 3.86 -3.03 -11.03
C VAL A 297 4.94 -2.54 -10.09
N GLN A 298 4.64 -1.53 -9.27
CA GLN A 298 5.64 -0.86 -8.43
C GLN A 298 6.24 -1.80 -7.38
N GLY A 299 7.57 -1.78 -7.26
CA GLY A 299 8.38 -2.80 -6.56
C GLY A 299 9.29 -3.57 -7.53
N ALA A 300 8.92 -3.59 -8.81
CA ALA A 300 9.83 -3.68 -9.94
C ALA A 300 10.42 -2.29 -10.20
N ARG A 301 11.75 -2.11 -10.21
CA ARG A 301 12.33 -0.80 -10.54
C ARG A 301 12.23 -0.54 -12.05
N PHE A 302 11.30 0.34 -12.40
CA PHE A 302 11.08 1.16 -13.61
C PHE A 302 11.65 0.73 -14.98
N TRP A 303 10.73 0.53 -15.94
CA TRP A 303 10.87 0.98 -17.33
C TRP A 303 9.55 1.61 -17.79
N GLN A 304 9.59 2.87 -18.24
CA GLN A 304 8.59 3.39 -19.18
C GLN A 304 9.23 3.24 -20.57
N TRP A 305 8.71 2.32 -21.37
CA TRP A 305 9.24 2.14 -22.71
C TRP A 305 8.61 3.19 -23.63
N SER A 306 9.38 4.21 -24.00
CA SER A 306 8.99 5.29 -24.91
C SER A 306 9.41 5.04 -26.37
N GLY A 307 9.62 3.77 -26.75
CA GLY A 307 10.01 3.39 -28.11
C GLY A 307 8.81 3.14 -29.03
N GLU A 308 9.03 3.26 -30.33
CA GLU A 308 8.03 2.90 -31.36
C GLU A 308 7.59 1.43 -31.20
N GLY A 309 6.28 1.21 -30.98
CA GLY A 309 5.58 -0.05 -30.70
C GLY A 309 6.31 -1.33 -31.12
N LEU A 310 6.52 -2.30 -30.20
CA LEU A 310 7.27 -3.54 -30.47
C LEU A 310 6.59 -4.22 -31.67
N PRO A 311 7.20 -4.20 -32.87
CA PRO A 311 6.44 -4.46 -34.09
C PRO A 311 6.03 -5.93 -34.22
N ASN A 312 6.46 -6.79 -33.29
CA ASN A 312 5.98 -8.15 -33.16
C ASN A 312 6.32 -8.73 -31.76
N VAL A 313 5.54 -8.38 -30.76
CA VAL A 313 5.73 -8.88 -29.38
C VAL A 313 5.75 -10.40 -29.33
N GLU A 314 4.95 -11.06 -30.16
CA GLU A 314 4.91 -12.51 -30.23
C GLU A 314 6.24 -13.13 -30.68
N ARG A 315 6.88 -12.59 -31.74
CA ARG A 315 8.19 -13.07 -32.19
C ARG A 315 9.27 -12.85 -31.14
N SER A 316 9.28 -11.68 -30.49
CA SER A 316 10.23 -11.38 -29.42
C SER A 316 10.08 -12.32 -28.24
N LEU A 317 8.85 -12.51 -27.73
CA LEU A 317 8.58 -13.42 -26.62
C LEU A 317 8.86 -14.88 -26.98
N THR A 318 8.58 -15.30 -28.21
CA THR A 318 8.91 -16.66 -28.69
C THR A 318 10.43 -16.89 -28.67
N ARG A 319 11.21 -15.92 -29.16
CA ARG A 319 12.69 -15.99 -29.14
C ARG A 319 13.23 -15.99 -27.71
N ILE A 320 12.72 -15.11 -26.85
CA ILE A 320 13.15 -14.99 -25.46
C ILE A 320 12.83 -16.28 -24.69
N THR A 321 11.59 -16.74 -24.72
CA THR A 321 11.17 -17.91 -23.93
C THR A 321 11.76 -19.22 -24.44
N SER A 322 12.04 -19.35 -25.74
CA SER A 322 12.83 -20.47 -26.26
C SER A 322 14.28 -20.44 -25.76
N HIS A 323 14.90 -19.27 -25.67
CA HIS A 323 16.21 -19.10 -25.06
C HIS A 323 16.20 -19.46 -23.56
N CYS A 324 15.20 -19.00 -22.80
CA CYS A 324 15.04 -19.33 -21.38
C CYS A 324 14.94 -20.85 -21.17
N ARG A 325 14.10 -21.54 -21.98
CA ARG A 325 13.94 -23.00 -21.91
C ARG A 325 15.24 -23.75 -22.16
N ARG A 326 16.05 -23.32 -23.13
CA ARG A 326 17.35 -23.94 -23.42
C ARG A 326 18.34 -23.78 -22.26
N ARG A 327 18.30 -22.65 -21.54
CA ARG A 327 19.17 -22.44 -20.37
C ARG A 327 18.69 -23.18 -19.12
N GLY A 328 17.39 -23.21 -18.88
CA GLY A 328 16.80 -23.90 -17.73
C GLY A 328 16.81 -25.42 -17.83
N ALA A 329 16.90 -26.00 -19.04
CA ALA A 329 17.09 -27.43 -19.23
C ALA A 329 18.52 -27.92 -18.90
N ASN A 330 19.46 -26.98 -18.72
CA ASN A 330 20.87 -27.26 -18.42
C ASN A 330 21.24 -26.96 -16.96
N GLN A 331 20.26 -26.67 -16.11
CA GLN A 331 20.39 -26.52 -14.65
C GLN A 331 19.56 -27.59 -13.96
#